data_AF-A0A7W1DEZ8-F1
#
_entry.id   AF-A0A7W1DEZ8-F1
#
_cell.length_a   1.000
_cell.length_b   1.000
_cell.length_c   1.000
_cell.angle_alpha   90.00
_cell.angle_beta   90.00
_cell.angle_gamma   90.00
#
_symmetry.space_group_name_H-M   'P 1'
#
loop_
_entity.id
_entity.type
_entity.pdbx_description
1 polymer ?
#
loop_
_entity_poly.entity_id
_entity_poly.type
_entity_poly.pdbx_seq_one_letter_code
_entity_poly.pdbx_strand_id
1 'polypeptide(L)'
;MAFHYWQHFKALGLSLEDTTRYVEPILSNYKTYSIEFARILLIFCSQIDVICKLLCQQIGSAKIPKDVNGYRKIITAKYPNFHKMKIITPSYGIELYPWLGGKVMKILIIGKAIQT
;
A
#
# COMPACT_ATOMS: atom_id res chain seq x y z
N MET A 1 -20.33 -17.28 -1.05
CA MET A 1 -20.11 -15.82 -1.05
C MET A 1 -18.82 -15.53 -1.81
N ALA A 2 -18.91 -14.92 -2.99
CA ALA A 2 -17.71 -14.55 -3.75
C ALA A 2 -17.08 -13.31 -3.08
N PHE A 3 -15.80 -13.38 -2.71
CA PHE A 3 -15.06 -12.24 -2.18
C PHE A 3 -14.72 -11.27 -3.33
N HIS A 4 -15.71 -10.48 -3.78
CA HIS A 4 -15.57 -9.57 -4.92
C HIS A 4 -14.39 -8.59 -4.75
N TYR A 5 -14.18 -8.06 -3.54
CA TYR A 5 -13.04 -7.19 -3.23
C TYR A 5 -11.69 -7.89 -3.36
N TRP A 6 -11.62 -9.18 -3.00
CA TRP A 6 -10.39 -9.97 -3.10
C TRP A 6 -10.02 -10.23 -4.57
N GLN A 7 -10.99 -10.55 -5.41
CA GLN A 7 -10.73 -10.75 -6.84
C GLN A 7 -10.32 -9.44 -7.51
N HIS A 8 -10.94 -8.32 -7.13
CA HIS A 8 -10.54 -7.00 -7.61
C HIS A 8 -9.11 -6.65 -7.19
N PHE A 9 -8.73 -6.91 -5.92
CA PHE A 9 -7.36 -6.72 -5.45
C PHE A 9 -6.34 -7.56 -6.24
N LYS A 10 -6.65 -8.82 -6.55
CA LYS A 10 -5.79 -9.66 -7.40
C LYS A 10 -5.67 -9.12 -8.81
N ALA A 11 -6.77 -8.69 -9.41
CA ALA A 11 -6.77 -8.12 -10.76
C ALA A 11 -5.88 -6.88 -10.85
N LEU A 12 -5.88 -6.02 -9.81
CA LEU A 12 -4.97 -4.89 -9.72
C LEU A 12 -3.50 -5.30 -9.61
N GLY A 13 -3.21 -6.40 -8.91
CA GLY A 13 -1.87 -6.98 -8.85
C GLY A 13 -1.37 -7.40 -10.24
N LEU A 14 -2.23 -8.07 -11.01
CA LEU A 14 -1.93 -8.44 -12.40
C LEU A 14 -1.75 -7.19 -13.29
N SER A 15 -2.58 -6.16 -13.13
CA SER A 15 -2.41 -4.90 -13.87
C SER A 15 -1.07 -4.22 -13.55
N LEU A 16 -0.61 -4.29 -12.30
CA LEU A 16 0.72 -3.77 -11.94
C LEU A 16 1.83 -4.64 -12.54
N GLU A 17 1.68 -5.96 -12.54
CA GLU A 17 2.64 -6.87 -13.18
C GLU A 17 2.75 -6.61 -14.69
N ASP A 18 1.63 -6.35 -15.38
CA ASP A 18 1.60 -6.01 -16.80
C ASP A 18 2.40 -4.75 -17.14
N THR A 19 2.50 -3.79 -16.20
CA THR A 19 3.29 -2.57 -16.40
C THR A 19 4.80 -2.82 -16.41
N THR A 20 5.26 -3.95 -15.86
CA THR A 20 6.70 -4.26 -15.80
C THR A 20 7.31 -4.51 -17.17
N ARG A 21 6.48 -4.84 -18.17
CA ARG A 21 6.86 -4.90 -19.59
C ARG A 21 7.32 -3.56 -20.15
N TYR A 22 6.90 -2.45 -19.55
CA TYR A 22 7.19 -1.10 -20.02
C TYR A 22 8.18 -0.38 -19.11
N VAL A 23 8.08 -0.60 -17.79
CA VAL A 23 8.93 0.07 -16.80
C VAL A 23 9.32 -0.93 -15.73
N GLU A 24 10.61 -1.20 -15.64
CA GLU A 24 11.15 -2.08 -14.62
C GLU A 24 11.07 -1.42 -13.22
N PRO A 25 10.65 -2.15 -12.17
CA PRO A 25 10.45 -1.60 -10.82
C PRO A 25 11.76 -1.41 -10.03
N ILE A 26 12.76 -0.78 -10.65
CA ILE A 26 14.05 -0.43 -10.06
C ILE A 26 14.07 1.01 -9.55
N LEU A 27 14.97 1.30 -8.60
CA LEU A 27 15.09 2.60 -7.93
C LEU A 27 15.19 3.80 -8.88
N SER A 28 15.86 3.64 -10.04
CA SER A 28 16.00 4.69 -11.05
C SER A 28 14.67 5.09 -11.69
N ASN A 29 13.70 4.17 -11.77
CA ASN A 29 12.43 4.35 -12.45
C ASN A 29 11.31 4.81 -11.51
N TYR A 30 11.58 5.02 -10.22
CA TYR A 30 10.56 5.46 -9.25
C TYR A 30 10.08 6.90 -9.45
N LYS A 31 10.76 7.66 -10.31
CA LYS A 31 10.33 9.00 -10.75
C LYS A 31 9.55 8.98 -12.06
N THR A 32 9.34 7.81 -12.66
CA THR A 32 8.59 7.67 -13.91
C THR A 32 7.12 7.98 -13.67
N TYR A 33 6.60 8.94 -14.44
CA TYR A 33 5.20 9.32 -14.41
C TYR A 33 4.42 8.60 -15.50
N SER A 34 3.28 8.01 -15.15
CA SER A 34 2.31 7.46 -16.09
C SER A 34 0.91 7.59 -15.52
N ILE A 35 -0.06 7.90 -16.38
CA ILE A 35 -1.48 7.93 -16.02
C ILE A 35 -1.93 6.54 -15.53
N GLU A 36 -1.38 5.47 -16.12
CA GLU A 36 -1.67 4.10 -15.70
C GLU A 36 -1.17 3.81 -14.28
N PHE A 37 0.04 4.27 -13.93
CA PHE A 37 0.54 4.15 -12.56
C PHE A 37 -0.32 4.94 -11.58
N ALA A 38 -0.69 6.18 -11.91
CA ALA A 38 -1.57 6.99 -11.07
C ALA A 38 -2.92 6.29 -10.85
N ARG A 39 -3.52 5.74 -11.90
CA ARG A 39 -4.78 4.99 -11.84
C ARG A 39 -4.67 3.77 -10.93
N ILE A 40 -3.67 2.93 -11.14
CA ILE A 40 -3.43 1.72 -10.33
C ILE A 40 -3.25 2.10 -8.86
N LEU A 41 -2.41 3.09 -8.56
CA LEU A 41 -2.12 3.55 -7.20
C LEU A 41 -3.36 4.09 -6.49
N LEU A 42 -4.18 4.92 -7.16
CA LEU A 42 -5.41 5.46 -6.58
C LEU A 42 -6.37 4.34 -6.17
N ILE A 43 -6.53 3.34 -7.03
CA ILE A 43 -7.40 2.20 -6.73
C ILE A 43 -6.82 1.39 -5.57
N PHE A 44 -5.53 1.04 -5.59
CA PHE A 44 -4.89 0.32 -4.47
C PHE A 44 -5.02 1.07 -3.14
N CYS A 45 -4.78 2.38 -3.12
CA CYS A 45 -4.90 3.20 -1.92
C CYS A 45 -6.34 3.21 -1.38
N SER A 46 -7.34 3.23 -2.26
CA SER A 46 -8.75 3.16 -1.85
C SER A 46 -9.09 1.83 -1.16
N GLN A 47 -8.54 0.71 -1.66
CA GLN A 47 -8.74 -0.61 -1.05
C GLN A 47 -8.04 -0.73 0.30
N ILE A 48 -6.79 -0.24 0.39
CA ILE A 48 -6.03 -0.23 1.64
C ILE A 48 -6.72 0.63 2.70
N ASP A 49 -7.28 1.78 2.34
CA ASP A 49 -8.04 2.64 3.26
C ASP A 49 -9.26 1.91 3.83
N VAL A 50 -10.05 1.23 2.98
CA VAL A 50 -11.20 0.42 3.44
C VAL A 50 -10.75 -0.70 4.39
N ILE A 51 -9.69 -1.43 4.05
CA ILE A 51 -9.15 -2.50 4.91
C ILE A 51 -8.66 -1.93 6.25
N CYS A 52 -7.97 -0.78 6.24
CA CYS A 52 -7.51 -0.13 7.47
C CYS A 52 -8.68 0.30 8.36
N LYS A 53 -9.76 0.83 7.79
CA LYS A 53 -10.99 1.18 8.52
C LYS A 53 -11.64 -0.03 9.16
N LEU A 54 -11.85 -1.11 8.39
CA LEU A 54 -12.42 -2.36 8.88
C LEU A 54 -11.55 -2.98 9.98
N LEU A 55 -10.22 -2.93 9.82
CA LEU A 55 -9.29 -3.41 10.83
C LEU A 55 -9.40 -2.56 12.11
N CYS A 56 -9.44 -1.24 12.01
CA CYS A 56 -9.61 -0.37 13.18
C CYS A 56 -10.94 -0.62 13.92
N GLN A 57 -12.02 -0.90 13.18
CA GLN A 57 -13.31 -1.30 13.76
C GLN A 57 -13.19 -2.62 14.51
N GLN A 58 -12.57 -3.64 13.90
CA GLN A 58 -12.37 -4.96 14.51
C GLN A 58 -11.43 -4.91 15.73
N ILE A 59 -10.52 -3.93 15.78
CA ILE A 59 -9.68 -3.67 16.95
C ILE A 59 -10.49 -3.12 18.14
N GLY A 60 -11.67 -2.55 17.90
CA GLY A 60 -12.52 -1.93 18.92
C GLY A 60 -12.26 -0.44 19.11
N SER A 61 -11.74 0.26 18.11
CA SER A 61 -11.57 1.72 18.21
C SER A 61 -12.92 2.42 18.26
N ALA A 62 -13.17 3.19 19.33
CA ALA A 62 -14.40 3.98 19.49
C ALA A 62 -14.60 5.02 18.38
N LYS A 63 -13.50 5.50 17.79
CA LYS A 63 -13.52 6.42 16.64
C LYS A 63 -12.64 5.88 15.53
N ILE A 64 -13.22 5.73 14.35
CA ILE A 64 -12.47 5.35 13.15
C ILE A 64 -11.76 6.61 12.66
N PRO A 65 -10.42 6.61 12.56
CA PRO A 65 -9.68 7.74 12.02
C PRO A 65 -10.08 8.02 10.56
N LYS A 66 -9.81 9.25 10.09
CA LYS A 66 -10.02 9.62 8.68
C LYS A 66 -8.72 9.64 7.88
N ASP A 67 -7.60 9.46 8.58
CA ASP A 67 -6.26 9.62 8.06
C ASP A 67 -5.42 8.37 8.35
N VAL A 68 -4.45 8.13 7.47
CA VAL A 68 -3.60 6.95 7.54
C VAL A 68 -2.67 6.94 8.76
N ASN A 69 -2.33 8.12 9.30
CA ASN A 69 -1.54 8.21 10.54
C ASN A 69 -2.37 7.80 11.75
N GLY A 70 -3.67 8.13 11.76
CA GLY A 70 -4.62 7.63 12.73
C GLY A 70 -4.72 6.10 12.72
N TYR A 71 -4.89 5.49 11.54
CA TYR A 71 -4.91 4.01 11.44
C TYR A 71 -3.60 3.40 11.95
N ARG A 72 -2.46 3.96 11.55
CA ARG A 72 -1.13 3.51 11.99
C ARG A 72 -1.04 3.45 13.51
N LYS A 73 -1.50 4.50 14.22
CA LYS A 73 -1.46 4.54 15.69
C LYS A 73 -2.26 3.40 16.31
N ILE A 74 -3.50 3.20 15.85
CA ILE A 74 -4.39 2.14 16.37
C ILE A 74 -3.82 0.75 16.08
N ILE A 75 -3.41 0.50 14.84
CA ILE A 75 -2.90 -0.80 14.41
C ILE A 75 -1.59 -1.13 15.13
N THR A 76 -0.67 -0.16 15.25
CA THR A 76 0.61 -0.37 15.95
C THR A 76 0.41 -0.55 17.46
N ALA A 77 -0.60 0.09 18.05
CA ALA A 77 -0.92 -0.11 19.46
C ALA A 77 -1.36 -1.55 19.76
N LYS A 78 -2.19 -2.16 18.89
CA LYS A 78 -2.59 -3.57 19.04
C LYS A 78 -1.52 -4.55 18.57
N TYR A 79 -0.78 -4.20 17.52
CA TYR A 79 0.25 -5.05 16.91
C TYR A 79 1.61 -4.32 16.91
N PRO A 80 2.33 -4.29 18.04
CA PRO A 80 3.57 -3.54 18.17
C PRO A 80 4.63 -3.97 17.15
N ASN A 81 4.68 -5.25 16.80
CA ASN A 81 5.68 -5.80 15.87
C ASN A 81 5.32 -5.64 14.39
N PHE A 82 4.17 -5.04 14.06
CA PHE A 82 3.71 -4.93 12.67
C PHE A 82 4.69 -4.14 11.77
N HIS A 83 5.40 -3.15 12.32
CA HIS A 83 6.41 -2.38 11.59
C HIS A 83 7.72 -3.15 11.33
N LYS A 84 7.95 -4.28 12.03
CA LYS A 84 9.13 -5.13 11.87
C LYS A 84 8.93 -6.23 10.83
N MET A 85 7.71 -6.40 10.34
CA MET A 85 7.39 -7.39 9.32
C MET A 85 8.14 -7.05 8.03
N LYS A 86 8.94 -7.99 7.53
CA LYS A 86 9.64 -7.87 6.26
C LYS A 86 8.77 -8.44 5.15
N ILE A 87 8.49 -7.61 4.15
CA ILE A 87 7.80 -8.01 2.92
C ILE A 87 8.85 -8.06 1.82
N ILE A 88 9.00 -9.23 1.19
CA ILE A 88 9.99 -9.47 0.15
C ILE A 88 9.24 -9.74 -1.15
N THR A 89 9.67 -9.08 -2.22
CA THR A 89 9.24 -9.41 -3.58
C THR A 89 10.44 -10.01 -4.33
N PRO A 90 10.58 -11.35 -4.36
CA PRO A 90 11.79 -12.01 -4.87
C PRO A 90 12.13 -11.63 -6.30
N SER A 91 11.11 -11.47 -7.16
CA SER A 91 11.26 -11.17 -8.58
C SER A 91 11.98 -9.84 -8.87
N TYR A 92 12.01 -8.91 -7.90
CA TYR A 92 12.56 -7.57 -8.09
C TYR A 92 13.59 -7.18 -7.01
N GLY A 93 13.91 -8.09 -6.08
CA GLY A 93 14.84 -7.81 -4.97
C GLY A 93 14.40 -6.68 -4.03
N ILE A 94 13.10 -6.37 -3.99
CA ILE A 94 12.56 -5.26 -3.20
C ILE A 94 12.22 -5.75 -1.79
N GLU A 95 12.73 -5.05 -0.78
CA GLU A 95 12.41 -5.26 0.63
C GLU A 95 11.60 -4.09 1.19
N LEU A 96 10.42 -4.37 1.74
CA LEU A 96 9.52 -3.37 2.32
C LEU A 96 9.24 -3.68 3.80
N TYR A 97 9.15 -2.62 4.58
CA TYR A 97 8.75 -2.67 5.99
C TYR A 97 7.52 -1.78 6.18
N PRO A 98 6.42 -2.30 6.76
CA PRO A 98 5.23 -1.49 7.03
C PRO A 98 5.58 -0.27 7.89
N TRP A 99 5.02 0.89 7.52
CA TRP A 99 5.16 2.17 8.24
C TRP A 99 6.58 2.77 8.31
N LEU A 100 7.59 2.11 7.74
CA LEU A 100 8.97 2.56 7.78
C LEU A 100 9.14 3.75 6.80
N GLY A 101 9.20 4.97 7.35
CA GLY A 101 9.33 6.19 6.54
C GLY A 101 8.61 7.45 7.03
N GLY A 102 7.86 7.41 8.15
CA GLY A 102 7.25 8.59 8.79
C GLY A 102 6.10 9.26 8.04
N LYS A 103 6.16 9.27 6.70
CA LYS A 103 5.06 9.48 5.76
C LYS A 103 4.59 8.09 5.32
N VAL A 104 3.31 7.81 5.55
CA VAL A 104 2.42 6.83 4.89
C VAL A 104 3.10 5.66 4.17
N MET A 105 2.77 4.42 4.57
CA MET A 105 3.08 3.15 3.88
C MET A 105 3.80 3.31 2.53
N LYS A 106 5.12 3.07 2.51
CA LYS A 106 5.89 2.80 1.29
C LYS A 106 5.50 1.45 0.65
N ILE A 107 4.20 1.18 0.52
CA ILE A 107 3.69 0.53 -0.70
C ILE A 107 3.61 1.60 -1.81
N LEU A 108 3.62 2.88 -1.45
CA LEU A 108 4.05 3.97 -2.33
C LEU A 108 5.58 3.97 -2.49
N ILE A 109 6.10 3.21 -3.44
CA ILE A 109 7.36 3.55 -4.09
C ILE A 109 7.16 4.28 -5.44
N ILE A 110 5.99 4.88 -5.66
CA ILE A 110 5.74 5.73 -6.84
C ILE A 110 5.25 7.15 -6.44
N GLY A 111 5.11 7.45 -5.15
CA GLY A 111 4.51 8.71 -4.68
C GLY A 111 5.48 9.78 -4.14
N LYS A 112 6.80 9.56 -4.14
CA LYS A 112 7.76 10.52 -3.54
C LYS A 112 8.44 11.43 -4.57
N ALA A 113 7.92 11.50 -5.80
CA ALA A 113 8.42 12.35 -6.88
C ALA A 113 7.58 13.63 -7.13
N ILE A 114 6.52 13.91 -6.36
CA ILE A 114 5.61 15.06 -6.60
C ILE A 114 5.48 16.01 -5.39
N GLN A 115 6.45 16.02 -4.46
CA GLN A 115 6.52 17.08 -3.43
C GLN A 115 7.96 17.44 -3.08
N THR A 116 8.69 17.93 -4.10
CA THR A 116 9.68 19.00 -3.96
C THR A 116 9.33 20.07 -4.97
#